data_AF-A0A497C0E4-F1
#
_entry.id   AF-A0A497C0E4-F1
#
_cell.length_a   1.000
_cell.length_b   1.000
_cell.length_c   1.000
_cell.angle_alpha   90.00
_cell.angle_beta   90.00
_cell.angle_gamma   90.00
#
_symmetry.space_group_name_H-M   'P 1'
#
loop_
_entity.id
_entity.type
_entity.pdbx_description
1 polymer ?
#
loop_
_entity_poly.entity_id
_entity_poly.type
_entity_poly.pdbx_seq_one_letter_code
_entity_poly.pdbx_strand_id
1 'polypeptide(L)'
;MFTDYSKEGFKKHLRDDPTIYPLFCKFANQAASVREYYSAMAIFQMMRWESTIVMKNKDFKIANNWCSHYARKFMRDHPKQKGFFRLLIHPFTFFPTEADEREAIANNIVHAERVKRQKGV
;
A
#
# COMPACT_ATOMS: atom_id res chain seq x y z
N MET A 1 23.17 -5.43 -5.26
CA MET A 1 22.70 -4.07 -4.89
C MET A 1 21.42 -4.20 -4.10
N PHE A 2 21.43 -3.86 -2.81
CA PHE A 2 20.18 -3.71 -2.05
C PHE A 2 19.49 -2.44 -2.55
N THR A 3 18.36 -2.57 -3.22
CA THR A 3 17.51 -1.43 -3.59
C THR A 3 16.95 -0.82 -2.32
N ASP A 4 17.29 0.42 -2.02
CA ASP A 4 16.78 1.13 -0.84
C ASP A 4 15.31 1.54 -1.05
N TYR A 5 14.39 0.87 -0.34
CA TYR A 5 12.96 1.19 -0.29
C TYR A 5 12.61 2.07 0.93
N SER A 6 13.57 2.86 1.42
CA SER A 6 13.35 3.87 2.47
C SER A 6 12.32 4.93 2.07
N LYS A 7 11.89 5.74 3.04
CA LYS A 7 11.03 6.91 2.78
C LYS A 7 11.76 7.91 1.86
N GLU A 8 13.07 8.01 2.00
CA GLU A 8 13.97 8.86 1.23
C GLU A 8 14.07 8.36 -0.21
N GLY A 9 14.25 7.04 -0.39
CA GLY A 9 14.20 6.37 -1.69
C GLY A 9 12.86 6.59 -2.40
N PHE A 10 11.75 6.50 -1.66
CA PHE A 10 10.42 6.77 -2.22
C PHE A 10 10.25 8.22 -2.68
N LYS A 11 10.72 9.20 -1.89
CA LYS A 11 10.71 10.62 -2.29
C LYS A 11 11.51 10.85 -3.57
N LYS A 12 12.66 10.18 -3.71
CA LYS A 12 13.46 10.23 -4.94
C LYS A 12 12.69 9.63 -6.12
N HIS A 13 12.14 8.44 -5.97
CA HIS A 13 11.35 7.77 -7.00
C HIS A 13 10.20 8.65 -7.53
N LEU A 14 9.48 9.35 -6.65
CA LEU A 14 8.41 10.27 -7.04
C LEU A 14 8.91 11.52 -7.79
N ARG A 15 10.15 11.96 -7.54
CA ARG A 15 10.74 13.07 -8.29
C ARG A 15 11.23 12.63 -9.66
N ASP A 16 11.79 11.43 -9.74
CA ASP A 16 12.34 10.87 -10.98
C ASP A 16 11.23 10.59 -12.01
N ASP A 17 10.04 10.16 -11.55
CA ASP A 17 8.86 10.04 -12.40
C ASP A 17 7.60 10.58 -11.69
N PRO A 18 7.29 11.88 -11.86
CA PRO A 18 6.16 12.52 -11.20
C PRO A 18 4.81 12.10 -11.77
N THR A 19 4.76 11.39 -12.90
CA THR A 19 3.52 11.02 -13.58
C THR A 19 2.83 9.80 -12.96
N ILE A 20 3.61 8.94 -12.29
CA ILE A 20 3.13 7.68 -11.72
C ILE A 20 2.09 7.93 -10.63
N TYR A 21 2.33 8.89 -9.73
CA TYR A 21 1.45 9.12 -8.59
C TYR A 21 0.06 9.65 -8.98
N PRO A 22 -0.07 10.67 -9.85
CA PRO A 22 -1.37 11.06 -10.40
C PRO A 22 -2.11 9.90 -11.07
N LEU A 23 -1.42 9.05 -11.83
CA LEU A 23 -2.02 7.88 -12.48
C LEU A 23 -2.52 6.86 -11.45
N PHE A 24 -1.73 6.60 -10.40
CA PHE A 24 -2.17 5.77 -9.28
C PHE A 24 -3.42 6.33 -8.60
N CYS A 25 -3.45 7.64 -8.31
CA CYS A 25 -4.61 8.29 -7.72
C CYS A 25 -5.85 8.20 -8.59
N LYS A 26 -5.72 8.32 -9.92
CA LYS A 26 -6.83 8.18 -10.87
C LYS A 26 -7.50 6.81 -10.70
N PHE A 27 -6.72 5.74 -10.79
CA PHE A 27 -7.24 4.37 -10.67
C PHE A 27 -7.73 4.06 -9.25
N ALA A 28 -7.05 4.57 -8.22
CA ALA A 28 -7.47 4.40 -6.84
C ALA A 28 -8.83 5.04 -6.57
N ASN A 29 -9.06 6.26 -7.06
CA ASN A 29 -10.35 6.93 -6.93
C ASN A 29 -11.45 6.22 -7.73
N GLN A 30 -11.15 5.72 -8.92
CA GLN A 30 -12.09 4.89 -9.69
C GLN A 30 -12.47 3.63 -8.91
N ALA A 31 -11.50 2.93 -8.34
CA ALA A 31 -11.77 1.74 -7.52
C ALA A 31 -12.55 2.08 -6.24
N ALA A 32 -12.25 3.19 -5.58
CA ALA A 32 -12.94 3.66 -4.37
C ALA A 32 -14.40 4.06 -4.63
N SER A 33 -14.75 4.43 -5.87
CA SER A 33 -16.14 4.72 -6.23
C SER A 33 -17.03 3.47 -6.33
N VAL A 34 -16.43 2.29 -6.44
CA VAL A 34 -17.15 1.02 -6.69
C VAL A 34 -16.95 0.02 -5.54
N ARG A 35 -15.82 0.08 -4.83
CA ARG A 35 -15.44 -0.88 -3.79
C ARG A 35 -15.08 -0.14 -2.51
N GLU A 36 -15.44 -0.73 -1.38
CA GLU A 36 -15.07 -0.24 -0.05
C GLU A 36 -13.58 -0.48 0.26
N TYR A 37 -13.01 -1.55 -0.28
CA TYR A 37 -11.60 -1.89 -0.11
C TYR A 37 -11.01 -2.45 -1.40
N TYR A 38 -9.73 -2.18 -1.64
CA TYR A 38 -9.04 -2.63 -2.84
C TYR A 38 -7.55 -2.93 -2.61
N SER A 39 -6.93 -3.63 -3.56
CA SER A 39 -5.50 -3.95 -3.50
C SER A 39 -4.68 -2.91 -4.24
N ALA A 40 -3.69 -2.33 -3.55
CA ALA A 40 -2.71 -1.44 -4.20
C ALA A 40 -1.89 -2.15 -5.28
N MET A 41 -1.64 -3.45 -5.11
CA MET A 41 -0.98 -4.28 -6.12
C MET A 41 -1.84 -4.42 -7.37
N ALA A 42 -3.16 -4.57 -7.22
CA ALA A 42 -4.07 -4.64 -8.37
C ALA A 42 -4.04 -3.34 -9.19
N ILE A 43 -3.98 -2.18 -8.53
CA ILE A 43 -3.80 -0.89 -9.22
C ILE A 43 -2.47 -0.85 -9.96
N PHE A 44 -1.38 -1.31 -9.36
CA PHE A 44 -0.07 -1.38 -10.03
C PHE A 44 -0.10 -2.25 -11.29
N GLN A 45 -0.80 -3.39 -11.25
CA GLN A 45 -0.96 -4.23 -12.44
C GLN A 45 -1.81 -3.53 -13.51
N MET A 46 -2.88 -2.83 -13.12
CA MET A 46 -3.69 -2.04 -14.05
C MET A 46 -2.88 -0.93 -14.72
N MET A 47 -2.06 -0.21 -13.94
CA MET A 47 -1.17 0.83 -14.47
C MET A 47 -0.17 0.26 -15.48
N ARG A 48 0.40 -0.92 -15.21
CA ARG A 48 1.31 -1.57 -16.18
C ARG A 48 0.61 -1.96 -17.47
N TRP A 49 -0.60 -2.51 -17.36
CA TRP A 49 -1.41 -2.84 -18.53
C TRP A 49 -1.74 -1.59 -19.35
N GLU A 50 -2.23 -0.53 -18.69
CA GLU A 50 -2.56 0.74 -19.34
C GLU A 50 -1.34 1.36 -20.04
N SER A 51 -0.20 1.44 -19.36
CA SER A 51 1.03 2.01 -19.93
C SER A 51 1.54 1.21 -21.13
N THR A 52 1.38 -0.12 -21.10
CA THR A 52 1.81 -1.01 -22.21
C THR A 52 0.88 -0.90 -23.41
N ILE A 53 -0.44 -0.92 -23.18
CA ILE A 53 -1.46 -1.00 -24.23
C ILE A 53 -1.82 0.38 -24.80
N VAL A 54 -2.05 1.36 -23.93
CA VAL A 54 -2.58 2.68 -24.31
C VAL A 54 -1.46 3.65 -24.66
N MET A 55 -0.41 3.70 -23.84
CA MET A 55 0.67 4.68 -24.04
C MET A 55 1.75 4.21 -25.02
N LYS A 56 1.71 2.95 -25.49
CA LYS A 56 2.76 2.28 -26.29
C LYS A 56 4.17 2.56 -25.75
N ASN A 57 4.26 2.81 -24.44
CA ASN A 57 5.45 3.34 -23.82
C ASN A 57 6.29 2.16 -23.38
N LYS A 58 7.41 1.93 -24.07
CA LYS A 58 8.18 0.68 -23.96
C LYS A 58 8.82 0.47 -22.58
N ASP A 59 8.91 1.53 -21.77
CA ASP A 59 9.78 1.57 -20.58
C ASP A 59 9.06 1.83 -19.26
N PHE A 60 7.72 1.70 -19.17
CA PHE A 60 7.02 1.86 -17.89
C PHE A 60 7.38 0.74 -16.90
N LYS A 61 8.42 0.97 -16.09
CA LYS A 61 8.97 -0.01 -15.13
C LYS A 61 8.82 0.49 -13.70
N ILE A 62 7.67 0.20 -13.09
CA ILE A 62 7.45 0.39 -11.65
C ILE A 62 7.74 -0.91 -10.88
N ALA A 63 8.50 -0.85 -9.79
CA ALA A 63 8.78 -2.01 -8.94
C ALA A 63 7.61 -2.32 -7.99
N ASN A 64 7.29 -3.61 -7.81
CA ASN A 64 6.21 -4.07 -6.91
C ASN A 64 6.36 -3.56 -5.47
N ASN A 65 7.59 -3.43 -5.00
CA ASN A 65 7.90 -3.04 -3.61
C ASN A 65 7.43 -1.62 -3.28
N TRP A 66 7.19 -0.77 -4.29
CA TRP A 66 6.65 0.57 -4.07
C TRP A 66 5.14 0.58 -3.75
N CYS A 67 4.39 -0.51 -4.00
CA CYS A 67 2.93 -0.50 -3.89
C CYS A 67 2.43 -0.03 -2.51
N SER A 68 3.11 -0.47 -1.44
CA SER A 68 2.76 -0.11 -0.07
C SER A 68 3.01 1.38 0.22
N HIS A 69 4.05 1.97 -0.38
CA HIS A 69 4.33 3.40 -0.25
C HIS A 69 3.29 4.25 -0.97
N TYR A 70 2.88 3.85 -2.18
CA TYR A 70 1.82 4.54 -2.92
C TYR A 70 0.49 4.49 -2.19
N ALA A 71 0.11 3.32 -1.66
CA ALA A 71 -1.09 3.15 -0.86
C ALA A 71 -1.10 4.04 0.40
N ARG A 72 0.00 4.04 1.17
CA ARG A 72 0.14 4.90 2.35
C ARG A 72 0.08 6.39 1.98
N LYS A 73 0.76 6.80 0.91
CA LYS A 73 0.72 8.18 0.41
C LYS A 73 -0.70 8.58 0.01
N PHE A 74 -1.41 7.72 -0.69
CA PHE A 74 -2.78 7.95 -1.11
C PHE A 74 -3.74 8.10 0.08
N MET A 75 -3.72 7.20 1.05
CA MET A 75 -4.59 7.29 2.23
C MET A 75 -4.28 8.53 3.09
N ARG A 76 -3.03 8.99 3.11
CA ARG A 76 -2.64 10.23 3.77
C ARG A 76 -3.18 11.47 3.04
N ASP A 77 -3.06 11.49 1.71
CA ASP A 77 -3.48 12.63 0.89
C ASP A 77 -5.01 12.65 0.66
N HIS A 78 -5.69 11.51 0.87
CA HIS A 78 -7.15 11.35 0.83
C HIS A 78 -7.70 10.80 2.16
N PRO A 79 -7.80 11.62 3.22
CA PRO A 79 -8.25 11.16 4.55
C PRO A 79 -9.63 10.49 4.56
N LYS A 80 -10.52 10.87 3.62
CA LYS A 80 -11.84 10.26 3.44
C LYS A 80 -11.80 8.78 3.03
N GLN A 81 -10.66 8.34 2.48
CA GLN A 81 -10.45 6.97 2.00
C GLN A 81 -9.44 6.22 2.89
N LYS A 82 -9.31 6.64 4.17
CA LYS A 82 -8.50 5.94 5.16
C LYS A 82 -9.00 4.50 5.30
N GLY A 83 -8.10 3.52 5.17
CA GLY A 83 -8.42 2.10 5.24
C GLY A 83 -8.85 1.47 3.90
N PHE A 84 -8.93 2.25 2.82
CA PHE A 84 -9.29 1.73 1.49
C PHE A 84 -8.32 0.65 1.00
N PHE A 85 -7.02 0.82 1.24
CA PHE A 85 -6.03 -0.21 0.95
C PHE A 85 -5.80 -1.11 2.16
N ARG A 86 -6.12 -2.40 2.01
CA ARG A 86 -5.71 -3.42 2.99
C ARG A 86 -4.22 -3.70 2.82
N LEU A 87 -3.41 -2.97 3.56
CA LEU A 87 -1.99 -3.26 3.68
C LEU A 87 -1.83 -4.50 4.54
N LEU A 88 -1.16 -5.52 4.00
CA LEU A 88 -0.74 -6.65 4.82
C LEU A 88 0.32 -6.14 5.79
N ILE A 89 -0.04 -6.05 7.07
CA ILE A 89 0.94 -5.91 8.15
C ILE A 89 1.54 -7.30 8.32
N HIS A 90 2.58 -7.58 7.54
CA HIS A 90 3.33 -8.81 7.76
C HIS A 90 4.23 -8.57 8.98
N PRO A 91 4.09 -9.36 10.07
CA PRO A 91 4.78 -9.10 11.34
C PRO A 91 6.32 -9.15 11.26
N PHE A 92 6.87 -9.48 10.09
CA PHE A 92 8.29 -9.64 9.85
C PHE A 92 8.88 -8.69 8.78
N THR A 93 8.10 -7.79 8.18
CA THR A 93 8.64 -6.84 7.19
C THR A 93 8.40 -5.37 7.58
N PHE A 94 9.45 -4.81 8.19
CA PHE A 94 10.01 -3.46 8.04
C PHE A 94 9.19 -2.22 8.44
N PHE A 95 9.65 -1.62 9.55
CA PHE A 95 9.30 -0.32 10.14
C PHE A 95 7.83 -0.08 10.44
N PRO A 96 7.31 -0.69 11.53
CA PRO A 96 6.06 -0.22 12.09
C PRO A 96 6.22 1.23 12.55
N THR A 97 5.24 2.08 12.25
CA THR A 97 5.12 3.35 12.98
C THR A 97 4.67 3.04 14.40
N GLU A 98 4.89 3.94 15.38
CA GLU A 98 4.42 3.70 16.76
C GLU A 98 2.93 3.34 16.83
N ALA A 99 2.12 3.86 15.90
CA ALA A 99 0.72 3.51 15.77
C ALA A 99 0.51 2.07 15.29
N ASP A 100 1.29 1.63 14.31
CA ASP A 100 1.23 0.26 13.77
C ASP A 100 1.72 -0.77 14.81
N GLU A 101 2.73 -0.42 15.62
CA GLU A 101 3.20 -1.25 16.74
C GLU A 101 2.10 -1.42 17.78
N ARG A 102 1.47 -0.32 18.20
CA ARG A 102 0.38 -0.32 19.19
C ARG A 102 -0.81 -1.14 18.71
N GLU A 103 -1.18 -1.01 17.44
CA GLU A 103 -2.30 -1.76 16.84
C GLU A 103 -1.99 -3.26 16.70
N ALA A 104 -0.77 -3.62 16.27
CA ALA A 104 -0.35 -5.01 16.20
C ALA A 104 -0.28 -5.67 17.58
N ILE A 105 0.21 -4.96 18.60
CA ILE A 105 0.24 -5.42 19.99
C ILE A 105 -1.19 -5.60 20.51
N ALA A 106 -2.08 -4.62 20.31
CA ALA A 106 -3.47 -4.72 20.72
C ALA A 106 -4.19 -5.90 20.07
N ASN A 107 -4.01 -6.11 18.77
CA ASN A 107 -4.63 -7.22 18.03
C ASN A 107 -4.09 -8.58 18.47
N ASN A 108 -2.79 -8.70 18.77
CA ASN A 108 -2.22 -9.92 19.34
C ASN A 108 -2.72 -10.22 20.76
N ILE A 109 -2.90 -9.20 21.60
CA ILE A 109 -3.47 -9.35 22.94
C ILE A 109 -4.92 -9.83 22.85
N VAL A 110 -5.75 -9.19 22.02
CA VAL A 110 -7.16 -9.59 21.82
C VAL A 110 -7.25 -11.00 21.26
N HIS A 111 -6.38 -11.37 20.32
CA HIS A 111 -6.32 -12.73 19.81
C HIS A 111 -5.93 -13.74 20.90
N ALA A 112 -4.91 -13.45 21.70
CA ALA A 112 -4.47 -14.30 22.80
C ALA A 112 -5.56 -14.46 23.88
N GLU A 113 -6.30 -13.41 24.21
CA GLU A 113 -7.44 -13.46 25.13
C GLU A 113 -8.60 -14.30 24.59
N ARG A 114 -8.87 -14.20 23.28
CA ARG A 114 -9.90 -15.01 22.61
C ARG A 114 -9.52 -16.50 22.60
N VAL A 115 -8.25 -16.81 22.37
CA VAL A 115 -7.71 -18.17 22.43
C VAL A 115 -7.74 -18.73 23.86
N LYS A 116 -7.41 -17.92 24.88
CA LYS A 116 -7.53 -18.32 26.29
C LYS A 116 -8.98 -18.62 26.69
N ARG A 117 -9.92 -17.75 26.30
CA ARG A 117 -11.37 -17.95 26.52
C ARG A 117 -11.92 -19.21 25.85
N GLN A 118 -11.44 -19.55 24.66
CA GLN A 118 -11.86 -20.77 23.95
C GLN A 118 -11.22 -22.05 24.51
N LYS A 119 -10.10 -21.93 25.25
CA LYS A 119 -9.38 -23.08 25.81
C LYS A 119 -9.74 -23.42 27.27
N GLY A 120 -10.68 -22.70 27.88
CA GLY A 120 -11.27 -23.11 29.17
C GLY A 120 -10.24 -23.41 30.26
N VAL A 121 -9.32 -22.48 30.50
CA VAL A 121 -8.61 -22.35 31.79
C VAL A 121 -9.07 -21.07 32.45
#